data_AF-V9GEL8-F1
#
_entry.id   AF-V9GEL8-F1
#
_cell.length_a   1.000
_cell.length_b   1.000
_cell.length_c   1.000
_cell.angle_alpha   90.00
_cell.angle_beta   90.00
_cell.angle_gamma   90.00
#
_symmetry.space_group_name_H-M   'P 1'
#
loop_
_entity.id
_entity.type
_entity.pdbx_description
1 polymer ?
#
loop_
_entity_poly.entity_id
_entity_poly.type
_entity_poly.pdbx_seq_one_letter_code
_entity_poly.pdbx_strand_id
1 'polypeptide(L)'
;MMAIPAVTTEERALIKSYLLLMFIHKVFERDCRIIQESGVFKTPQLYVEVVANGAKRAAILLREVKQEFTRRAIKVYDVEQDNDGIQAKFACRGYLGSMNILWPSFREEMMDRMRAYLGLSSSEAENVHPLHPAAAAP
;
A
#
# COMPACT_ATOMS: atom_id res chain seq x y z
N MET A 1 15.94 -11.40 -30.89
CA MET A 1 14.59 -10.85 -31.09
C MET A 1 13.88 -10.85 -29.75
N MET A 2 13.72 -9.70 -29.07
CA MET A 2 12.97 -9.60 -27.82
C MET A 2 11.47 -9.60 -28.15
N ALA A 3 10.73 -10.58 -27.66
CA ALA A 3 9.28 -10.56 -27.72
C ALA A 3 8.76 -9.42 -26.84
N ILE A 4 8.02 -8.47 -27.41
CA ILE A 4 7.34 -7.43 -26.65
C ILE A 4 6.23 -8.13 -25.85
N PRO A 5 6.27 -8.12 -24.51
CA PRO A 5 5.23 -8.76 -23.72
C PRO A 5 3.91 -7.99 -23.91
N ALA A 6 2.81 -8.72 -24.10
CA ALA A 6 1.48 -8.14 -24.35
C ALA A 6 1.05 -7.10 -23.28
N VAL A 7 1.54 -7.30 -22.05
CA VAL A 7 1.44 -6.36 -20.94
C VAL A 7 2.85 -6.08 -20.45
N THR A 8 3.21 -4.81 -20.27
CA THR A 8 4.56 -4.39 -19.85
C THR A 8 4.76 -4.52 -18.34
N THR A 9 6.02 -4.49 -17.89
CA THR A 9 6.33 -4.49 -16.46
C THR A 9 5.80 -3.24 -15.76
N GLU A 10 5.84 -2.08 -16.41
CA GLU A 10 5.27 -0.84 -15.88
C GLU A 10 3.75 -0.94 -15.71
N GLU A 11 3.03 -1.54 -16.67
CA GLU A 11 1.59 -1.76 -16.55
C GLU A 11 1.25 -2.67 -15.39
N ARG A 12 2.00 -3.77 -15.23
CA ARG A 12 1.85 -4.65 -14.06
C ARG A 12 2.12 -3.93 -12.76
N ALA A 13 3.16 -3.09 -12.69
CA ALA A 13 3.46 -2.29 -11.51
C ALA A 13 2.35 -1.28 -11.20
N LEU A 14 1.78 -0.64 -12.23
CA LEU A 14 0.66 0.28 -12.08
C LEU A 14 -0.61 -0.42 -11.57
N ILE A 15 -0.89 -1.63 -12.08
CA ILE A 15 -1.99 -2.48 -11.59
C ILE A 15 -1.78 -2.88 -10.13
N LYS A 16 -0.57 -3.31 -9.76
CA LYS A 16 -0.23 -3.60 -8.35
C LYS A 16 -0.43 -2.37 -7.45
N SER A 17 0.03 -1.20 -7.90
CA SER A 17 -0.11 0.06 -7.16
C SER A 17 -1.59 0.44 -6.97
N TYR A 18 -2.43 0.24 -8.00
CA TYR A 18 -3.88 0.41 -7.90
C TYR A 18 -4.50 -0.48 -6.82
N LEU A 19 -4.16 -1.77 -6.81
CA LEU A 19 -4.65 -2.71 -5.80
C LEU A 19 -4.19 -2.28 -4.40
N LEU A 20 -2.91 -1.99 -4.20
CA LEU A 20 -2.40 -1.49 -2.92
C LEU A 20 -3.16 -0.26 -2.44
N LEU A 21 -3.34 0.74 -3.29
CA LEU A 21 -4.05 1.97 -2.95
C LEU A 21 -5.53 1.74 -2.58
N MET A 22 -6.22 0.83 -3.28
CA MET A 22 -7.59 0.45 -2.92
C MET A 22 -7.68 -0.14 -1.51
N PHE A 23 -6.74 -1.02 -1.16
CA PHE A 23 -6.72 -1.68 0.13
C PHE A 23 -6.29 -0.72 1.25
N ILE A 24 -5.27 0.10 1.01
CA ILE A 24 -4.82 1.15 1.94
C ILE A 24 -5.98 2.09 2.27
N HIS A 25 -6.74 2.52 1.25
CA HIS A 25 -7.88 3.40 1.47
C HIS A 25 -8.93 2.76 2.40
N LYS A 26 -9.31 1.49 2.14
CA LYS A 26 -10.23 0.74 3.01
C LYS A 26 -9.70 0.58 4.44
N VAL A 27 -8.40 0.34 4.61
CA VAL A 27 -7.77 0.21 5.92
C VAL A 27 -7.84 1.53 6.67
N PHE A 28 -7.47 2.65 6.05
CA PHE A 28 -7.56 3.96 6.70
C PHE A 28 -8.99 4.34 7.07
N GLU A 29 -9.98 4.09 6.22
CA GLU A 29 -11.40 4.30 6.55
C GLU A 29 -11.82 3.49 7.78
N ARG A 30 -11.45 2.21 7.81
CA ARG A 30 -11.73 1.31 8.93
C ARG A 30 -11.05 1.79 10.21
N ASP A 31 -9.78 2.18 10.13
CA ASP A 31 -8.99 2.58 11.28
C ASP A 31 -9.51 3.91 11.87
N CYS A 32 -9.88 4.88 11.03
CA CYS A 32 -10.60 6.08 11.47
C CYS A 32 -11.87 5.73 12.26
N ARG A 33 -12.69 4.82 11.72
CA ARG A 33 -13.92 4.38 12.38
C ARG A 33 -13.65 3.72 13.74
N ILE A 34 -12.69 2.80 13.81
CA ILE A 34 -12.31 2.12 15.06
C ILE A 34 -11.81 3.12 16.10
N ILE A 35 -10.96 4.07 15.72
CA ILE A 35 -10.44 5.08 16.63
C ILE A 35 -11.58 5.93 17.20
N GLN A 36 -12.56 6.32 16.36
CA GLN A 36 -13.72 7.10 16.78
C GLN A 36 -14.67 6.32 17.70
N GLU A 37 -14.95 5.06 17.37
CA GLU A 37 -16.03 4.29 18.01
C GLU A 37 -15.57 3.44 19.21
N SER A 38 -14.27 3.16 19.36
CA SER A 38 -13.77 2.25 20.39
C SER A 38 -13.94 2.73 21.83
N GLY A 39 -14.06 4.04 22.07
CA GLY A 39 -14.12 4.63 23.42
C GLY A 39 -12.83 4.48 24.24
N VAL A 40 -11.76 3.89 23.69
CA VAL A 40 -10.47 3.67 24.36
C VAL A 40 -9.61 4.93 24.34
N PHE A 41 -9.73 5.74 23.29
CA PHE A 41 -8.92 6.94 23.09
C PHE A 41 -9.54 8.12 23.83
N LYS A 42 -8.75 8.83 24.63
CA LYS A 42 -9.18 10.06 25.31
C LYS A 42 -9.38 11.25 24.35
N THR A 43 -8.66 11.24 23.23
CA THR A 43 -8.64 12.31 22.22
C THR A 43 -8.71 11.72 20.80
N PRO A 44 -9.75 10.96 20.44
CA PRO A 44 -9.83 10.21 19.18
C PRO A 44 -9.71 11.11 17.94
N GLN A 45 -10.17 12.36 18.01
CA GLN A 45 -10.11 13.32 16.91
C GLN A 45 -8.67 13.59 16.45
N LEU A 46 -7.71 13.67 17.39
CA LEU A 46 -6.30 13.92 17.07
C LEU A 46 -5.71 12.79 16.24
N TYR A 47 -5.97 11.54 16.61
CA TYR A 47 -5.46 10.37 15.90
C TYR A 47 -6.16 10.17 14.55
N VAL A 48 -7.47 10.43 14.49
CA VAL A 48 -8.24 10.41 13.25
C VAL A 48 -7.69 11.43 12.26
N GLU A 49 -7.28 12.62 12.71
CA GLU A 49 -6.72 13.63 11.81
C GLU A 49 -5.47 13.12 11.08
N VAL A 50 -4.58 12.41 11.79
CA VAL A 50 -3.38 11.80 11.20
C VAL A 50 -3.77 10.76 10.14
N VAL A 51 -4.66 9.83 10.47
CA VAL A 51 -5.09 8.76 9.55
C VAL A 51 -5.87 9.33 8.36
N ALA A 52 -6.75 10.30 8.60
CA ALA A 52 -7.54 10.97 7.56
C ALA A 52 -6.64 11.74 6.58
N ASN A 53 -5.56 12.36 7.05
CA ASN A 53 -4.58 13.00 6.16
C ASN A 53 -3.84 11.97 5.29
N GLY A 54 -3.51 10.80 5.85
CA GLY A 54 -2.99 9.66 5.08
C GLY A 54 -4.00 9.18 4.01
N ALA A 55 -5.28 9.06 4.38
CA ALA A 55 -6.35 8.66 3.47
C ALA A 55 -6.53 9.63 2.30
N LYS A 56 -6.46 10.95 2.57
CA LYS A 56 -6.51 11.98 1.51
C LYS A 56 -5.35 11.83 0.53
N ARG A 57 -4.13 11.61 1.01
CA ARG A 57 -2.95 11.39 0.15
C ARG A 57 -3.09 10.13 -0.70
N ALA A 58 -3.52 9.02 -0.10
CA ALA A 58 -3.79 7.77 -0.83
C ALA A 58 -4.88 7.95 -1.90
N ALA A 59 -5.93 8.74 -1.62
CA ALA A 59 -7.00 9.01 -2.57
C ALA A 59 -6.52 9.83 -3.78
N ILE A 60 -5.63 10.81 -3.58
CA ILE A 60 -4.99 11.57 -4.66
C ILE A 60 -4.19 10.63 -5.57
N LEU A 61 -3.33 9.80 -4.98
CA LEU A 61 -2.52 8.83 -5.73
C LEU A 61 -3.41 7.81 -6.47
N LEU A 62 -4.49 7.35 -5.86
CA LEU A 62 -5.43 6.43 -6.51
C LEU A 62 -6.10 7.09 -7.73
N ARG A 63 -6.42 8.39 -7.65
CA ARG A 63 -6.95 9.15 -8.78
C ARG A 63 -5.93 9.24 -9.91
N GLU A 64 -4.67 9.55 -9.61
CA GLU A 64 -3.58 9.60 -10.60
C GLU A 64 -3.38 8.24 -11.29
N VAL A 65 -3.38 7.16 -10.52
CA VAL A 65 -3.28 5.80 -11.08
C VAL A 65 -4.45 5.46 -11.99
N LYS A 66 -5.69 5.86 -11.63
CA LYS A 66 -6.87 5.70 -12.50
C LYS A 66 -6.78 6.52 -13.79
N GLN A 67 -6.18 7.70 -13.75
CA GLN A 67 -5.92 8.50 -14.95
C GLN A 67 -4.92 7.79 -15.86
N GLU A 68 -3.84 7.25 -15.30
CA GLU A 68 -2.87 6.44 -16.06
C GLU A 68 -3.49 5.16 -16.63
N PHE A 69 -4.41 4.51 -15.91
CA PHE A 69 -5.18 3.38 -16.46
C PHE A 69 -5.95 3.78 -17.71
N THR A 70 -6.60 4.94 -17.69
CA THR A 70 -7.35 5.45 -18.84
C THR A 70 -6.40 5.71 -20.01
N ARG A 71 -5.28 6.40 -19.76
CA ARG A 71 -4.27 6.72 -20.78
C ARG A 71 -3.65 5.48 -21.42
N ARG A 72 -3.45 4.41 -20.64
CA ARG A 72 -2.83 3.16 -21.09
C ARG A 72 -3.84 2.08 -21.51
N ALA A 73 -5.13 2.41 -21.56
CA ALA A 73 -6.23 1.46 -21.84
C ALA A 73 -6.19 0.21 -20.95
N ILE A 74 -5.96 0.40 -19.65
CA ILE A 74 -5.97 -0.64 -18.62
C ILE A 74 -7.34 -0.66 -17.95
N LYS A 75 -7.94 -1.84 -17.83
CA LYS A 75 -9.18 -2.08 -17.09
C LYS A 75 -9.02 -3.28 -16.18
N VAL A 76 -9.00 -3.06 -14.87
CA VAL A 76 -9.19 -4.11 -13.88
C VAL A 76 -10.69 -4.35 -13.74
N TYR A 77 -11.14 -5.58 -13.95
CA TYR A 77 -12.57 -5.91 -13.96
C TYR A 77 -12.96 -6.95 -12.91
N ASP A 78 -11.99 -7.63 -12.32
CA ASP A 78 -12.21 -8.61 -11.27
C ASP A 78 -11.08 -8.53 -10.25
N VAL A 79 -11.44 -8.49 -8.97
CA VAL A 79 -10.50 -8.47 -7.85
C VAL A 79 -11.08 -9.34 -6.75
N GLU A 80 -10.46 -10.49 -6.56
CA GLU A 80 -10.80 -11.44 -5.51
C GLU A 80 -9.69 -11.44 -4.46
N GLN A 81 -10.09 -11.62 -3.21
CA GLN A 81 -9.17 -11.79 -2.09
C GLN A 81 -9.55 -13.10 -1.39
N ASP A 82 -8.56 -13.93 -1.10
CA ASP A 82 -8.73 -15.22 -0.44
C ASP A 82 -7.73 -15.34 0.73
N ASN A 83 -7.54 -16.56 1.25
CA ASN A 83 -6.61 -16.79 2.36
C ASN A 83 -5.13 -16.73 1.93
N ASP A 84 -4.84 -16.88 0.64
CA ASP A 84 -3.48 -16.94 0.11
C ASP A 84 -3.00 -15.57 -0.37
N GLY A 85 -3.92 -14.75 -0.88
CA GLY A 85 -3.58 -13.43 -1.37
C GLY A 85 -4.69 -12.68 -2.10
N ILE A 86 -4.27 -11.95 -3.13
CA ILE A 86 -5.12 -11.14 -3.99
C ILE A 86 -4.96 -11.61 -5.43
N GLN A 87 -6.08 -11.96 -6.04
CA GLN A 87 -6.17 -12.30 -7.45
C GLN A 87 -6.88 -11.16 -8.19
N ALA A 88 -6.27 -10.67 -9.26
CA ALA A 88 -6.85 -9.63 -10.08
C ALA A 88 -6.85 -10.04 -11.55
N LYS A 89 -7.98 -9.86 -12.23
CA LYS A 89 -8.08 -9.99 -13.69
C LYS A 89 -8.24 -8.62 -14.33
N PHE A 90 -7.48 -8.42 -15.40
CA PHE A 90 -7.41 -7.14 -16.07
C PHE A 90 -7.29 -7.30 -17.58
N ALA A 91 -7.62 -6.24 -18.29
CA ALA A 91 -7.37 -6.08 -19.71
C ALA A 91 -6.45 -4.87 -19.92
N CYS A 92 -5.46 -4.99 -20.80
CA CYS A 92 -4.62 -3.88 -21.22
C CYS A 92 -4.59 -3.84 -22.75
N ARG A 93 -5.11 -2.76 -23.37
CA ARG A 93 -5.25 -2.65 -24.84
C ARG A 93 -5.93 -3.86 -25.49
N GLY A 94 -6.89 -4.48 -24.79
CA GLY A 94 -7.58 -5.69 -25.25
C GLY A 94 -6.90 -7.02 -24.89
N TYR A 95 -5.64 -7.02 -24.44
CA TYR A 95 -4.98 -8.22 -23.93
C TYR A 95 -5.44 -8.54 -22.52
N LEU A 96 -5.91 -9.76 -22.31
CA LEU A 96 -6.29 -10.26 -20.98
C LEU A 96 -5.05 -10.68 -20.20
N GLY A 97 -5.03 -10.34 -18.93
CA GLY A 97 -3.99 -10.75 -17.99
C GLY A 97 -4.57 -11.01 -16.61
N SER A 98 -3.80 -11.72 -15.80
CA SER A 98 -4.07 -11.91 -14.39
C SER A 98 -2.84 -11.65 -13.56
N MET A 99 -3.08 -11.38 -12.28
CA MET A 99 -2.07 -11.14 -11.26
C MET A 99 -2.49 -11.88 -10.00
N ASN A 100 -1.56 -12.61 -9.40
CA ASN A 100 -1.71 -13.16 -8.07
C ASN A 100 -0.60 -12.58 -7.19
N ILE A 101 -0.97 -12.03 -6.03
CA ILE A 101 -0.03 -11.50 -5.05
C ILE A 101 -0.31 -12.16 -3.70
N LEU A 102 0.70 -12.81 -3.14
CA LEU A 102 0.62 -13.42 -1.82
C LEU A 102 0.46 -12.37 -0.71
N TRP A 103 -0.29 -12.71 0.33
CA TRP A 103 -0.52 -11.79 1.45
C TRP A 103 0.73 -11.24 2.12
N PRO A 104 1.79 -12.03 2.41
CA PRO A 104 2.96 -11.51 3.13
C PRO A 104 3.60 -10.32 2.40
N SER A 105 3.86 -10.48 1.09
CA SER A 105 4.48 -9.43 0.29
C SER A 105 3.54 -8.26 0.01
N PHE A 106 2.24 -8.52 -0.14
CA PHE A 106 1.25 -7.45 -0.29
C PHE A 106 1.14 -6.60 0.98
N ARG A 107 1.10 -7.24 2.16
CA ARG A 107 0.98 -6.55 3.46
C ARG A 107 2.22 -5.74 3.79
N GLU A 108 3.40 -6.27 3.53
CA GLU A 108 4.67 -5.56 3.73
C GLU A 108 4.68 -4.25 2.94
N GLU A 109 4.47 -4.33 1.62
CA GLU A 109 4.46 -3.12 0.77
C GLU A 109 3.31 -2.17 1.12
N MET A 110 2.15 -2.71 1.51
CA MET A 110 1.02 -1.92 1.99
C MET A 110 1.38 -1.13 3.24
N MET A 111 2.05 -1.75 4.22
CA MET A 111 2.45 -1.10 5.46
C MET A 111 3.48 0.01 5.22
N ASP A 112 4.44 -0.20 4.32
CA ASP A 112 5.44 0.82 4.00
C ASP A 112 4.83 2.05 3.33
N ARG A 113 3.89 1.81 2.41
CA ARG A 113 3.11 2.91 1.80
C ARG A 113 2.24 3.62 2.82
N MET A 114 1.59 2.89 3.72
CA MET A 114 0.80 3.49 4.81
C MET A 114 1.66 4.40 5.68
N ARG A 115 2.85 3.95 6.10
CA ARG A 115 3.81 4.77 6.86
C ARG A 115 4.16 6.06 6.12
N ALA A 116 4.53 5.94 4.84
CA ALA A 116 4.84 7.10 4.01
C ALA A 116 3.67 8.08 3.89
N TYR A 117 2.44 7.59 3.72
CA TYR A 117 1.25 8.43 3.63
C TYR A 117 0.88 9.11 4.95
N LEU A 118 1.20 8.48 6.09
CA LEU A 118 1.06 9.07 7.42
C LEU A 118 2.21 10.04 7.76
N GLY A 119 3.22 10.17 6.90
CA GLY A 119 4.39 11.02 7.15
C GLY A 119 5.38 10.41 8.14
N LEU A 120 5.31 9.10 8.36
CA LEU A 120 6.27 8.36 9.18
C LEU A 120 7.50 8.03 8.34
N SER A 121 8.69 8.30 8.86
CA SER A 121 9.95 7.87 8.24
C SER A 121 10.08 6.35 8.33
N SER A 122 10.58 5.72 7.26
CA SER A 122 11.05 4.34 7.29
C SER A 122 12.20 4.28 8.31
N SER A 123 12.00 3.63 9.46
CA SER A 123 13.03 3.50 10.48
C SER A 123 14.09 2.50 10.02
N GLU A 124 15.00 2.91 9.13
CA GLU A 124 16.25 2.19 8.87
C GLU A 124 17.38 2.64 9.82
N ALA A 125 17.07 3.33 10.93
CA ALA A 125 18.07 3.93 11.81
C ALA A 125 17.86 3.70 13.32
N GLU A 126 17.40 2.53 13.75
CA GLU A 126 17.54 2.09 15.15
C GLU A 126 18.05 0.63 15.23
N ASN A 127 19.20 0.38 14.60
CA ASN A 127 20.02 -0.81 14.87
C ASN A 127 21.39 -0.35 15.41
N VAL A 128 21.38 0.48 16.46
CA VAL A 128 22.59 0.75 17.25
C VAL A 128 22.21 0.85 18.73
N HIS A 129 22.38 -0.24 19.47
CA HIS A 129 22.59 -0.21 20.93
C HIS A 129 23.29 -1.51 21.38
N PRO A 130 24.16 -1.50 22.40
CA PRO A 130 25.36 -0.70 22.60
C PRO A 130 26.59 -1.62 22.83
N LEU A 131 27.80 -1.22 22.41
CA LEU A 131 29.02 -1.81 22.99
C LEU A 131 29.50 -0.89 24.11
N HIS A 132 29.11 -1.23 25.34
CA HIS A 132 29.84 -0.86 26.54
C HIS A 132 31.11 -1.73 26.56
N PRO A 133 32.34 -1.19 26.49
CA PRO A 133 33.49 -1.94 26.96
C PRO A 133 33.56 -1.78 28.47
N ALA A 134 33.73 -2.92 29.13
CA ALA A 134 33.94 -3.06 30.56
C ALA A 134 35.01 -2.10 31.08
N ALA A 135 34.77 -1.60 32.30
CA ALA A 135 35.77 -0.92 33.10
C ALA A 135 37.07 -1.73 33.16
N ALA A 136 38.17 -1.10 32.76
CA ALA A 136 39.52 -1.55 33.04
C ALA A 136 40.25 -0.41 33.74
N ALA A 137 40.47 -0.54 35.05
CA ALA A 137 41.54 0.09 35.81
C ALA A 137 41.45 -0.35 37.29
N PRO A 138 42.56 -0.34 38.04
CA PRO A 138 43.87 -0.91 37.76
C PRO A 138 44.14 -2.20 38.56
#